data_AF-A0A8T9B6V2-F1
#
_entry.id   AF-A0A8T9B6V2-F1
#
_cell.length_a   1.000
_cell.length_b   1.000
_cell.length_c   1.000
_cell.angle_alpha   90.00
_cell.angle_beta   90.00
_cell.angle_gamma   90.00
#
_symmetry.space_group_name_H-M   'P 1'
#
loop_
_entity.id
_entity.type
_entity.pdbx_description
1 polymer ?
#
loop_
_entity_poly.entity_id
_entity_poly.type
_entity_poly.pdbx_seq_one_letter_code
_entity_poly.pdbx_strand_id
1 'polypeptide(L)'
;MRGFIGLPEAYTPGTVALISIHKVCLILEPNFILVNKWVWIVDDMFLESDIYSPNGTTFQITPADLAQHVTWMGTVNAKLNAGSNYFVEVGHNGNGNIEDSDDIATGKQCGSGPIEYADQIDTPLEFQKPLGTGTNLWPANALLYPYTTACTNLDALKVWWATTTNRDAFAHVSHTFTHEDEDNATYYDVTREISWNSAWLKQVGIAAASKFSPKGIIPPAITGLHNGDALRAWKDNGIVNVVGDNTRPPLLNTQNEHWPLITTVAANGYAGIQITPRWATNIYYNCNLPDCTVLEWINTSAGKGDWYALLAVEKNTNTRHLLGLHHDPYMFHQANLNYQTASETTINGVSTKYSMLQAWVETIVQEMIRLVNWPIISMKHDDIATAFANRMARDGCGASLTFNVDPTAQTITGVTLTTTGNTCPTTLPVTVPGTVTSTQGFVTEQVGSDPLTIWVPMSGSPVTFTLSKPIPL
;
A
#
# COMPACT_ATOMS: atom_id res chain seq x y z
N MET A 1 -3.51 -53.06 14.88
CA MET A 1 -4.82 -52.38 14.93
C MET A 1 -4.81 -51.44 16.12
N ARG A 2 -4.44 -50.18 15.88
CA ARG A 2 -5.26 -48.98 16.12
C ARG A 2 -5.80 -48.85 17.56
N GLY A 3 -5.09 -48.07 18.36
CA GLY A 3 -5.65 -47.29 19.47
C GLY A 3 -5.27 -45.83 19.23
N PHE A 4 -6.17 -45.07 18.60
CA PHE A 4 -6.10 -43.62 18.57
C PHE A 4 -6.70 -43.12 19.90
N ILE A 5 -5.90 -42.45 20.72
CA ILE A 5 -6.38 -41.62 21.82
C ILE A 5 -6.54 -40.21 21.25
N GLY A 6 -7.76 -39.68 21.36
CA GLY A 6 -8.13 -38.38 20.84
C GLY A 6 -7.44 -37.23 21.56
N LEU A 7 -7.16 -36.18 20.79
CA LEU A 7 -6.99 -34.83 21.28
C LEU A 7 -8.05 -33.94 20.61
N PRO A 8 -8.63 -32.97 21.34
CA PRO A 8 -9.79 -32.21 20.91
C PRO A 8 -9.44 -31.14 19.86
N GLU A 9 -10.42 -30.90 19.00
CA GLU A 9 -10.45 -29.85 17.97
C GLU A 9 -10.35 -28.44 18.57
N ALA A 10 -9.43 -27.65 18.01
CA ALA A 10 -9.66 -26.28 17.51
C ALA A 10 -8.30 -25.73 17.03
N TYR A 11 -7.84 -26.16 15.84
CA TYR A 11 -6.58 -25.68 15.27
C TYR A 11 -6.84 -25.04 13.91
N THR A 12 -6.59 -23.74 13.82
CA THR A 12 -6.74 -22.95 12.60
C THR A 12 -5.66 -23.34 11.58
N PRO A 13 -6.01 -23.62 10.31
CA PRO A 13 -5.08 -24.16 9.31
C PRO A 13 -3.83 -23.31 9.00
N GLY A 14 -3.90 -21.97 9.16
CA GLY A 14 -2.81 -21.06 8.78
C GLY A 14 -1.55 -21.17 9.66
N THR A 15 -1.72 -21.33 10.98
CA THR A 15 -0.60 -21.39 11.93
C THR A 15 0.19 -22.71 11.80
N VAL A 16 -0.48 -23.79 11.41
CA VAL A 16 0.16 -25.11 11.21
C VAL A 16 1.09 -25.09 9.99
N ALA A 17 0.74 -24.38 8.92
CA ALA A 17 1.57 -24.29 7.71
C ALA A 17 2.91 -23.58 7.98
N LEU A 18 2.88 -22.40 8.61
CA LEU A 18 4.09 -21.63 8.95
C LEU A 18 5.00 -22.34 9.95
N ILE A 19 4.42 -22.96 11.00
CA ILE A 19 5.19 -23.78 11.95
C ILE A 19 5.80 -25.00 11.24
N SER A 20 5.09 -25.60 10.29
CA SER A 20 5.62 -26.71 9.49
C SER A 20 6.74 -26.26 8.56
N ILE A 21 6.62 -25.10 7.90
CA ILE A 21 7.68 -24.51 7.06
C ILE A 21 8.95 -24.26 7.89
N HIS A 22 8.85 -23.58 9.05
CA HIS A 22 10.01 -23.34 9.92
C HIS A 22 10.65 -24.63 10.45
N LYS A 23 9.83 -25.64 10.76
CA LYS A 23 10.33 -26.95 11.22
C LYS A 23 10.96 -27.79 10.10
N VAL A 24 10.42 -27.71 8.89
CA VAL A 24 10.93 -28.46 7.72
C VAL A 24 12.23 -27.84 7.20
N CYS A 25 12.34 -26.52 7.21
CA CYS A 25 13.49 -25.82 6.65
C CYS A 25 14.53 -25.38 7.68
N LEU A 26 14.32 -25.60 8.98
CA LEU A 26 15.19 -25.14 10.07
C LEU A 26 15.52 -23.63 10.02
N ILE A 27 14.68 -22.83 9.36
CA ILE A 27 14.90 -21.41 9.07
C ILE A 27 16.15 -21.18 8.18
N LEU A 28 16.43 -22.12 7.27
CA LEU A 28 17.44 -21.99 6.22
C LEU A 28 16.73 -22.04 4.85
N GLU A 29 16.25 -20.89 4.38
CA GLU A 29 15.53 -20.80 3.11
C GLU A 29 16.12 -19.71 2.20
N PRO A 30 16.27 -19.98 0.89
CA PRO A 30 16.43 -18.92 -0.08
C PRO A 30 15.07 -18.22 -0.26
N ASN A 31 15.09 -16.91 -0.43
CA ASN A 31 13.90 -16.09 -0.76
C ASN A 31 12.84 -15.93 0.34
N PHE A 32 13.09 -16.38 1.57
CA PHE A 32 12.16 -16.17 2.68
C PHE A 32 12.46 -14.85 3.40
N ILE A 33 11.46 -14.00 3.60
CA ILE A 33 11.56 -12.77 4.39
C ILE A 33 10.38 -12.78 5.34
N LEU A 34 10.66 -12.76 6.65
CA LEU A 34 9.64 -12.75 7.71
C LEU A 34 9.10 -11.35 8.01
N VAL A 35 9.73 -10.32 7.44
CA VAL A 35 9.32 -8.94 7.61
C VAL A 35 8.06 -8.70 6.79
N ASN A 36 6.92 -8.65 7.47
CA ASN A 36 5.69 -8.19 6.84
C ASN A 36 5.84 -6.71 6.50
N LYS A 37 5.62 -6.39 5.23
CA LYS A 37 5.64 -5.03 4.67
C LYS A 37 4.21 -4.61 4.39
N TRP A 38 3.82 -3.44 4.88
CA TRP A 38 2.44 -2.98 4.97
C TRP A 38 2.37 -1.59 4.39
N VAL A 39 1.25 -1.24 3.77
CA VAL A 39 0.98 0.17 3.45
C VAL A 39 -0.51 0.38 3.61
N TRP A 40 -0.89 1.40 4.38
CA TRP A 40 -2.26 1.89 4.47
C TRP A 40 -2.31 3.16 3.66
N ILE A 41 -3.02 3.12 2.54
CA ILE A 41 -3.10 4.22 1.60
C ILE A 41 -4.46 4.87 1.77
N VAL A 42 -4.44 6.19 2.03
CA VAL A 42 -5.63 7.03 2.12
C VAL A 42 -5.71 7.87 0.85
N ASP A 43 -6.70 7.57 0.04
CA ASP A 43 -7.02 8.24 -1.21
C ASP A 43 -7.83 9.54 -0.91
N ASP A 44 -8.03 10.35 -1.94
CA ASP A 44 -8.90 11.55 -1.96
C ASP A 44 -8.55 12.70 -1.02
N MET A 45 -7.31 12.80 -0.54
CA MET A 45 -6.94 13.92 0.34
C MET A 45 -7.12 15.26 -0.39
N PHE A 46 -7.73 16.23 0.32
CA PHE A 46 -8.22 17.53 -0.14
C PHE A 46 -9.59 17.53 -0.83
N LEU A 47 -10.10 16.39 -1.30
CA LEU A 47 -11.43 16.35 -1.89
C LEU A 47 -12.52 16.32 -0.83
N GLU A 48 -13.68 16.87 -1.19
CA GLU A 48 -14.94 16.59 -0.52
C GLU A 48 -15.53 15.28 -1.09
N SER A 49 -15.99 14.39 -0.21
CA SER A 49 -16.62 13.13 -0.63
C SER A 49 -18.10 13.13 -0.26
N ASP A 50 -18.95 12.73 -1.20
CA ASP A 50 -20.35 12.39 -0.93
C ASP A 50 -20.44 11.19 0.02
N ILE A 51 -21.24 11.32 1.07
CA ILE A 51 -21.42 10.28 2.08
C ILE A 51 -22.64 9.43 1.75
N TYR A 52 -22.42 8.12 1.67
CA TYR A 52 -23.44 7.12 1.36
C TYR A 52 -24.64 7.20 2.33
N SER A 53 -24.35 7.35 3.63
CA SER A 53 -25.37 7.54 4.65
C SER A 53 -24.90 8.45 5.78
N PRO A 54 -25.65 9.53 6.11
CA PRO A 54 -26.91 9.93 5.48
C PRO A 54 -26.72 10.51 4.07
N ASN A 55 -27.50 10.02 3.10
CA ASN A 55 -27.43 10.45 1.71
C ASN A 55 -27.68 11.97 1.56
N GLY A 56 -26.98 12.61 0.64
CA GLY A 56 -27.02 14.06 0.41
C GLY A 56 -26.23 14.87 1.43
N THR A 57 -25.30 14.23 2.14
CA THR A 57 -24.30 14.91 2.97
C THR A 57 -22.91 14.66 2.41
N THR A 58 -22.02 15.60 2.64
CA THR A 58 -20.64 15.54 2.22
C THR A 58 -19.71 15.57 3.43
N PHE A 59 -18.47 15.13 3.24
CA PHE A 59 -17.43 15.24 4.26
C PHE A 59 -16.09 15.53 3.63
N GLN A 60 -15.37 16.48 4.22
CA GLN A 60 -13.96 16.72 3.98
C GLN A 60 -13.20 16.67 5.31
N ILE A 61 -12.08 15.95 5.31
CA ILE A 61 -11.23 15.79 6.48
C ILE A 61 -10.65 17.12 6.96
N THR A 62 -10.54 17.29 8.28
CA THR A 62 -10.01 18.53 8.86
C THR A 62 -8.59 18.38 9.41
N PRO A 63 -7.84 19.49 9.59
CA PRO A 63 -6.58 19.49 10.35
C PRO A 63 -6.68 18.85 11.75
N ALA A 64 -7.84 18.98 12.40
CA ALA A 64 -8.06 18.44 13.74
C ALA A 64 -8.21 16.91 13.73
N ASP A 65 -8.78 16.34 12.66
CA ASP A 65 -8.81 14.89 12.47
C ASP A 65 -7.40 14.35 12.24
N LEU A 66 -6.63 14.99 11.36
CA LEU A 66 -5.27 14.54 11.02
C LEU A 66 -4.29 14.64 12.19
N ALA A 67 -4.39 15.71 13.00
CA ALA A 67 -3.58 15.86 14.21
C ALA A 67 -3.74 14.67 15.18
N GLN A 68 -4.95 14.13 15.27
CA GLN A 68 -5.22 12.94 16.08
C GLN A 68 -4.58 11.69 15.49
N HIS A 69 -4.54 11.55 14.17
CA HIS A 69 -3.87 10.44 13.51
C HIS A 69 -2.35 10.46 13.73
N VAL A 70 -1.71 11.63 13.76
CA VAL A 70 -0.28 11.74 14.12
C VAL A 70 0.00 11.18 15.51
N THR A 71 -0.81 11.58 16.49
CA THR A 71 -0.64 11.13 17.88
C THR A 71 -0.96 9.65 18.04
N TRP A 72 -2.02 9.18 17.38
CA TRP A 72 -2.42 7.77 17.37
C TRP A 72 -1.36 6.88 16.72
N MET A 73 -0.73 7.29 15.61
CA MET A 73 0.35 6.54 14.99
C MET A 73 1.52 6.30 15.96
N GLY A 74 1.85 7.29 16.79
CA GLY A 74 2.83 7.13 17.87
C GLY A 74 2.41 6.06 18.89
N THR A 75 1.12 5.99 19.22
CA THR A 75 0.55 4.98 20.13
C THR A 75 0.56 3.58 19.53
N VAL A 76 0.23 3.43 18.24
CA VAL A 76 0.30 2.14 17.53
C VAL A 76 1.73 1.63 17.50
N ASN A 77 2.69 2.47 17.10
CA ASN A 77 4.10 2.10 17.06
C ASN A 77 4.63 1.62 18.41
N ALA A 78 4.19 2.24 19.52
CA ALA A 78 4.61 1.83 20.87
C ALA A 78 4.06 0.46 21.30
N LYS A 79 2.97 -0.03 20.68
CA LYS A 79 2.36 -1.34 20.98
C LYS A 79 2.87 -2.47 20.09
N LEU A 80 3.40 -2.13 18.91
CA LEU A 80 3.87 -3.10 17.94
C LEU A 80 5.13 -3.84 18.42
N ASN A 81 5.38 -5.01 17.84
CA ASN A 81 6.58 -5.79 18.12
C ASN A 81 7.86 -4.99 17.81
N ALA A 82 8.96 -5.29 18.51
CA ALA A 82 10.22 -4.57 18.35
C ALA A 82 10.66 -4.50 16.87
N GLY A 83 11.16 -3.33 16.45
CA GLY A 83 11.59 -3.08 15.07
C GLY A 83 10.47 -2.71 14.09
N SER A 84 9.21 -2.75 14.52
CA SER A 84 8.09 -2.23 13.72
C SER A 84 8.19 -0.73 13.50
N ASN A 85 7.63 -0.26 12.38
CA ASN A 85 7.51 1.15 12.03
C ASN A 85 6.26 1.35 11.18
N TYR A 86 5.17 1.77 11.81
CA TYR A 86 3.89 2.07 11.17
C TYR A 86 3.80 3.56 10.80
N PHE A 87 3.41 3.83 9.56
CA PHE A 87 2.90 5.12 9.11
C PHE A 87 1.82 4.94 8.04
N VAL A 88 0.97 5.95 7.91
CA VAL A 88 -0.05 6.06 6.84
C VAL A 88 0.55 6.77 5.64
N GLU A 89 0.22 6.30 4.43
CA GLU A 89 0.51 6.99 3.17
C GLU A 89 -0.75 7.67 2.65
N VAL A 90 -0.62 8.86 2.07
CA VAL A 90 -1.74 9.69 1.63
C VAL A 90 -1.58 10.07 0.16
N GLY A 91 -2.62 9.80 -0.63
CA GLY A 91 -2.83 10.25 -2.00
C GLY A 91 -3.49 11.62 -2.01
N HIS A 92 -2.91 12.60 -2.72
CA HIS A 92 -3.38 13.98 -2.72
C HIS A 92 -3.94 14.42 -4.07
N ASN A 93 -5.02 15.20 -4.03
CA ASN A 93 -5.67 15.82 -5.17
C ASN A 93 -5.57 17.34 -5.07
N GLY A 94 -4.69 17.94 -5.86
CA GLY A 94 -4.40 19.36 -5.75
C GLY A 94 -5.58 20.29 -6.07
N ASN A 95 -6.58 19.84 -6.86
CA ASN A 95 -7.75 20.66 -7.20
C ASN A 95 -8.62 20.94 -5.98
N GLY A 96 -8.79 19.97 -5.06
CA GLY A 96 -9.56 20.17 -3.83
C GLY A 96 -8.99 21.29 -2.94
N ASN A 97 -7.65 21.45 -2.93
CA ASN A 97 -7.03 22.61 -2.28
C ASN A 97 -7.42 23.93 -2.97
N ILE A 98 -7.56 23.92 -4.30
CA ILE A 98 -7.96 25.13 -5.04
C ILE A 98 -9.44 25.43 -4.83
N GLU A 99 -10.30 24.41 -4.83
CA GLU A 99 -11.75 24.52 -4.56
C GLU A 99 -11.98 25.19 -3.20
N ASP A 100 -11.41 24.61 -2.12
CA ASP A 100 -11.50 25.17 -0.76
C ASP A 100 -10.98 26.61 -0.67
N SER A 101 -9.85 26.87 -1.33
CA SER A 101 -9.24 28.19 -1.32
C SER A 101 -10.06 29.22 -2.11
N ASP A 102 -10.73 28.83 -3.19
CA ASP A 102 -11.54 29.73 -4.02
C ASP A 102 -12.84 30.13 -3.31
N ASP A 103 -13.44 29.21 -2.55
CA ASP A 103 -14.64 29.45 -1.73
C ASP A 103 -14.46 30.58 -0.69
N ILE A 104 -13.23 30.78 -0.23
CA ILE A 104 -12.86 31.82 0.75
C ILE A 104 -12.07 32.97 0.14
N ALA A 105 -11.69 32.87 -1.14
CA ALA A 105 -10.88 33.88 -1.80
C ALA A 105 -11.62 35.22 -1.91
N THR A 106 -10.88 36.30 -1.68
CA THR A 106 -11.37 37.66 -1.96
C THR A 106 -10.81 38.15 -3.30
N GLY A 107 -11.67 38.23 -4.31
CA GLY A 107 -11.27 38.68 -5.65
C GLY A 107 -10.72 37.55 -6.51
N LYS A 108 -9.50 37.68 -7.04
CA LYS A 108 -8.89 36.74 -8.00
C LYS A 108 -7.67 36.01 -7.44
N GLN A 109 -7.65 35.71 -6.13
CA GLN A 109 -6.49 35.09 -5.49
C GLN A 109 -6.16 33.73 -6.10
N CYS A 110 -7.19 32.96 -6.49
CA CYS A 110 -7.08 31.67 -7.17
C CYS A 110 -7.23 31.76 -8.70
N GLY A 111 -7.05 32.95 -9.27
CA GLY A 111 -7.02 33.14 -10.73
C GLY A 111 -8.39 32.91 -11.38
N SER A 112 -8.52 31.80 -12.11
CA SER A 112 -9.77 31.39 -12.78
C SER A 112 -10.65 30.48 -11.94
N GLY A 113 -10.26 30.20 -10.69
CA GLY A 113 -10.90 29.17 -9.87
C GLY A 113 -10.36 27.78 -10.21
N PRO A 114 -10.89 26.72 -9.54
CA PRO A 114 -10.50 25.33 -9.77
C PRO A 114 -10.78 24.85 -11.19
N ILE A 115 -10.24 23.68 -11.54
CA ILE A 115 -10.62 22.99 -12.77
C ILE A 115 -11.96 22.31 -12.53
N GLU A 116 -12.92 22.64 -13.39
CA GLU A 116 -14.30 22.20 -13.32
C GLU A 116 -14.72 21.67 -14.69
N TYR A 117 -15.45 20.57 -14.70
CA TYR A 117 -16.05 19.98 -15.88
C TYR A 117 -17.37 19.29 -15.51
N ALA A 118 -18.19 18.99 -16.51
CA ALA A 118 -19.45 18.29 -16.28
C ALA A 118 -19.20 16.84 -15.83
N ASP A 119 -20.17 16.28 -15.10
CA ASP A 119 -20.15 14.89 -14.64
C ASP A 119 -19.69 13.92 -15.74
N GLN A 120 -18.78 13.04 -15.36
CA GLN A 120 -18.26 12.00 -16.23
C GLN A 120 -19.28 10.86 -16.35
N ILE A 121 -19.31 10.23 -17.53
CA ILE A 121 -20.10 9.03 -17.73
C ILE A 121 -19.17 7.85 -17.53
N ASP A 122 -19.38 7.12 -16.43
CA ASP A 122 -18.61 5.93 -16.10
C ASP A 122 -18.65 4.92 -17.25
N THR A 123 -17.48 4.39 -17.58
CA THR A 123 -17.38 3.27 -18.53
C THR A 123 -17.67 1.94 -17.80
N PRO A 124 -18.00 0.87 -18.54
CA PRO A 124 -17.98 -0.46 -17.94
C PRO A 124 -16.60 -0.79 -17.39
N LEU A 125 -16.54 -1.47 -16.24
CA LEU A 125 -15.28 -1.91 -15.65
C LEU A 125 -14.43 -2.68 -16.69
N GLU A 126 -13.14 -2.40 -16.72
CA GLU A 126 -12.15 -2.94 -17.67
C GLU A 126 -12.34 -2.48 -19.13
N PHE A 127 -13.00 -1.35 -19.34
CA PHE A 127 -13.10 -0.72 -20.66
C PHE A 127 -11.71 -0.38 -21.23
N GLN A 128 -11.38 -1.03 -22.35
CA GLN A 128 -10.15 -0.72 -23.08
C GLN A 128 -10.42 0.37 -24.13
N LYS A 129 -9.98 1.59 -23.84
CA LYS A 129 -10.18 2.73 -24.74
C LYS A 129 -9.49 2.51 -26.10
N PRO A 130 -10.20 2.73 -27.22
CA PRO A 130 -9.53 2.88 -28.52
C PRO A 130 -8.51 4.02 -28.49
N LEU A 131 -7.28 3.76 -28.92
CA LEU A 131 -6.21 4.76 -28.85
C LEU A 131 -6.51 5.96 -29.75
N GLY A 132 -6.22 7.17 -29.25
CA GLY A 132 -6.45 8.43 -29.95
C GLY A 132 -7.91 8.92 -29.96
N THR A 133 -8.82 8.23 -29.26
CA THR A 133 -10.21 8.69 -29.06
C THR A 133 -10.39 9.33 -27.68
N GLY A 134 -11.63 9.77 -27.41
CA GLY A 134 -11.99 10.54 -26.22
C GLY A 134 -12.25 12.01 -26.57
N THR A 135 -12.74 12.78 -25.60
CA THR A 135 -12.95 14.23 -25.72
C THR A 135 -12.32 14.90 -24.53
N ASN A 136 -11.58 15.98 -24.76
CA ASN A 136 -10.95 16.73 -23.67
C ASN A 136 -12.02 17.28 -22.73
N LEU A 137 -11.87 17.03 -21.44
CA LEU A 137 -12.68 17.67 -20.39
C LEU A 137 -12.02 18.95 -19.91
N TRP A 138 -10.68 18.95 -19.87
CA TRP A 138 -9.92 20.09 -19.41
C TRP A 138 -10.05 21.31 -20.34
N PRO A 139 -10.13 22.53 -19.80
CA PRO A 139 -10.14 23.75 -20.59
C PRO A 139 -8.95 23.84 -21.55
N ALA A 140 -9.19 24.29 -22.79
CA ALA A 140 -8.14 24.37 -23.82
C ALA A 140 -6.98 25.32 -23.46
N ASN A 141 -7.22 26.27 -22.55
CA ASN A 141 -6.23 27.22 -22.05
C ASN A 141 -5.46 26.72 -20.81
N ALA A 142 -5.81 25.56 -20.25
CA ALA A 142 -5.14 24.96 -19.09
C ALA A 142 -3.80 24.32 -19.50
N LEU A 143 -2.86 25.11 -20.00
CA LEU A 143 -1.57 24.59 -20.50
C LEU A 143 -0.52 24.40 -19.40
N LEU A 144 -0.57 25.21 -18.35
CA LEU A 144 0.37 25.22 -17.24
C LEU A 144 -0.37 25.48 -15.94
N TYR A 145 0.08 24.83 -14.85
CA TYR A 145 -0.40 25.06 -13.49
C TYR A 145 -0.28 26.57 -13.11
N PRO A 146 -1.39 27.29 -12.93
CA PRO A 146 -1.38 28.75 -12.83
C PRO A 146 -1.48 29.28 -11.39
N TYR A 147 -1.74 28.42 -10.41
CA TYR A 147 -2.09 28.86 -9.06
C TYR A 147 -0.89 29.37 -8.27
N THR A 148 -1.17 30.34 -7.39
CA THR A 148 -0.15 31.00 -6.57
C THR A 148 -0.14 30.42 -5.16
N THR A 149 0.99 30.56 -4.47
CA THR A 149 1.07 30.23 -3.04
C THR A 149 0.04 31.01 -2.21
N ALA A 150 -0.30 32.24 -2.62
CA ALA A 150 -1.32 33.04 -1.96
C ALA A 150 -2.73 32.42 -2.05
N CYS A 151 -3.08 31.76 -3.16
CA CYS A 151 -4.29 30.95 -3.27
C CYS A 151 -4.20 29.72 -2.37
N THR A 152 -3.20 28.87 -2.58
CA THR A 152 -3.10 27.57 -1.88
C THR A 152 -3.01 27.68 -0.35
N ASN A 153 -2.54 28.83 0.17
CA ASN A 153 -2.43 29.08 1.62
C ASN A 153 -3.74 29.55 2.28
N LEU A 154 -4.82 29.76 1.52
CA LEU A 154 -6.11 30.10 2.09
C LEU A 154 -6.73 28.89 2.80
N ASP A 155 -6.61 27.71 2.20
CA ASP A 155 -7.02 26.44 2.79
C ASP A 155 -6.16 26.04 4.02
N ALA A 156 -6.84 25.84 5.15
CA ALA A 156 -6.24 25.44 6.41
C ALA A 156 -5.70 24.00 6.39
N LEU A 157 -6.32 23.08 5.65
CA LEU A 157 -5.85 21.71 5.44
C LEU A 157 -4.49 21.73 4.74
N LYS A 158 -4.35 22.55 3.69
CA LYS A 158 -3.05 22.73 3.01
C LYS A 158 -2.01 23.29 3.96
N VAL A 159 -2.33 24.35 4.72
CA VAL A 159 -1.38 24.95 5.67
C VAL A 159 -0.92 23.92 6.71
N TRP A 160 -1.82 23.05 7.17
CA TRP A 160 -1.48 21.95 8.08
C TRP A 160 -0.50 20.95 7.44
N TRP A 161 -0.77 20.51 6.20
CA TRP A 161 0.10 19.60 5.45
C TRP A 161 1.45 20.20 5.05
N ALA A 162 1.54 21.52 4.88
CA ALA A 162 2.79 22.22 4.61
C ALA A 162 3.72 22.31 5.84
N THR A 163 3.20 22.04 7.04
CA THR A 163 4.00 22.04 8.27
C THR A 163 4.87 20.79 8.33
N THR A 164 6.19 20.95 8.37
CA THR A 164 7.17 19.85 8.30
C THR A 164 6.90 18.70 9.27
N THR A 165 6.58 18.98 10.53
CA THR A 165 6.31 17.94 11.54
C THR A 165 5.06 17.12 11.25
N ASN A 166 4.04 17.74 10.65
CA ASN A 166 2.81 17.08 10.26
C ASN A 166 3.03 16.26 9.00
N ARG A 167 3.62 16.90 7.98
CA ARG A 167 3.99 16.29 6.70
C ARG A 167 4.83 15.02 6.91
N ASP A 168 5.96 15.13 7.60
CA ASP A 168 6.92 14.02 7.72
C ASP A 168 6.44 12.88 8.64
N ALA A 169 5.29 13.04 9.31
CA ALA A 169 4.61 11.95 9.99
C ALA A 169 3.99 10.94 9.02
N PHE A 170 3.64 11.36 7.80
CA PHE A 170 3.00 10.53 6.77
C PHE A 170 3.96 10.25 5.61
N ALA A 171 3.56 9.30 4.76
CA ALA A 171 4.07 9.19 3.40
C ALA A 171 3.10 9.85 2.41
N HIS A 172 3.61 10.22 1.24
CA HIS A 172 2.87 11.02 0.26
C HIS A 172 3.07 10.51 -1.16
N VAL A 173 1.97 10.46 -1.91
CA VAL A 173 1.93 10.11 -3.33
C VAL A 173 0.87 10.95 -4.04
N SER A 174 0.99 11.11 -5.35
CA SER A 174 -0.04 11.78 -6.15
C SER A 174 -1.27 10.90 -6.32
N HIS A 175 -2.46 11.50 -6.28
CA HIS A 175 -3.72 10.85 -6.65
C HIS A 175 -4.41 11.55 -7.82
N THR A 176 -3.62 12.10 -8.75
CA THR A 176 -4.05 13.02 -9.84
C THR A 176 -4.48 14.39 -9.32
N PHE A 177 -4.77 15.34 -10.20
CA PHE A 177 -5.04 16.72 -9.80
C PHE A 177 -6.51 16.90 -9.44
N THR A 178 -7.41 16.53 -10.34
CA THR A 178 -8.87 16.75 -10.21
C THR A 178 -9.64 15.48 -9.84
N HIS A 179 -8.98 14.31 -9.85
CA HIS A 179 -9.66 13.01 -9.73
C HIS A 179 -10.57 12.70 -10.94
N GLU A 180 -10.15 13.12 -12.13
CA GLU A 180 -10.83 12.74 -13.38
C GLU A 180 -10.77 11.21 -13.61
N ASP A 181 -11.92 10.57 -13.89
CA ASP A 181 -11.94 9.20 -14.42
C ASP A 181 -11.14 9.11 -15.72
N GLU A 182 -10.15 8.23 -15.74
CA GLU A 182 -9.22 8.10 -16.84
C GLU A 182 -9.53 6.95 -17.82
N ASP A 183 -10.64 6.22 -17.67
CA ASP A 183 -10.94 5.06 -18.52
C ASP A 183 -11.20 5.48 -19.97
N ASN A 184 -11.84 6.64 -20.20
CA ASN A 184 -12.07 7.20 -21.53
C ASN A 184 -11.41 8.58 -21.75
N ALA A 185 -10.61 9.05 -20.78
CA ALA A 185 -9.92 10.33 -20.86
C ALA A 185 -8.90 10.39 -22.00
N THR A 186 -8.58 11.61 -22.43
CA THR A 186 -7.61 11.83 -23.51
C THR A 186 -6.18 11.91 -22.96
N TYR A 187 -5.18 11.71 -23.81
CA TYR A 187 -3.77 12.01 -23.46
C TYR A 187 -3.60 13.46 -22.95
N TYR A 188 -4.38 14.40 -23.51
CA TYR A 188 -4.33 15.82 -23.16
C TYR A 188 -4.75 16.03 -21.71
N ASP A 189 -5.85 15.44 -21.29
CA ASP A 189 -6.38 15.57 -19.93
C ASP A 189 -5.44 14.90 -18.92
N VAL A 190 -5.10 13.63 -19.16
CA VAL A 190 -4.26 12.86 -18.23
C VAL A 190 -2.85 13.48 -18.09
N THR A 191 -2.30 14.09 -19.14
CA THR A 191 -1.03 14.83 -19.01
C THR A 191 -1.15 15.97 -17.98
N ARG A 192 -2.31 16.62 -17.89
CA ARG A 192 -2.56 17.71 -16.93
C ARG A 192 -2.83 17.17 -15.54
N GLU A 193 -3.64 16.12 -15.42
CA GLU A 193 -3.85 15.40 -14.16
C GLU A 193 -2.52 15.11 -13.44
N ILE A 194 -1.54 14.57 -14.18
CA ILE A 194 -0.24 14.24 -13.59
C ILE A 194 0.65 15.47 -13.40
N SER A 195 0.80 16.30 -14.43
CA SER A 195 1.77 17.41 -14.39
C SER A 195 1.35 18.53 -13.44
N TRP A 196 0.05 18.84 -13.35
CA TRP A 196 -0.45 19.88 -12.45
C TRP A 196 -0.40 19.42 -11.01
N ASN A 197 -0.73 18.16 -10.70
CA ASN A 197 -0.60 17.65 -9.34
C ASN A 197 0.86 17.60 -8.89
N SER A 198 1.78 17.22 -9.80
CA SER A 198 3.22 17.26 -9.53
C SER A 198 3.72 18.68 -9.25
N ALA A 199 3.24 19.67 -10.00
CA ALA A 199 3.58 21.08 -9.80
C ALA A 199 3.01 21.62 -8.48
N TRP A 200 1.75 21.30 -8.17
CA TRP A 200 1.09 21.64 -6.92
C TRP A 200 1.82 21.03 -5.72
N LEU A 201 2.04 19.71 -5.69
CA LEU A 201 2.75 18.99 -4.62
C LEU A 201 4.12 19.62 -4.32
N LYS A 202 4.83 20.07 -5.36
CA LYS A 202 6.09 20.80 -5.23
C LYS A 202 5.89 22.21 -4.65
N GLN A 203 4.93 22.96 -5.15
CA GLN A 203 4.64 24.32 -4.68
C GLN A 203 4.18 24.34 -3.22
N VAL A 204 3.34 23.39 -2.80
CA VAL A 204 2.79 23.35 -1.44
C VAL A 204 3.75 22.73 -0.42
N GLY A 205 4.86 22.15 -0.88
CA GLY A 205 5.92 21.62 -0.02
C GLY A 205 5.75 20.16 0.39
N ILE A 206 4.71 19.46 -0.07
CA ILE A 206 4.47 18.04 0.19
C ILE A 206 5.54 17.17 -0.48
N ALA A 207 5.94 17.49 -1.72
CA ALA A 207 6.99 16.74 -2.43
C ALA A 207 8.38 16.81 -1.77
N ALA A 208 8.57 17.68 -0.77
CA ALA A 208 9.79 17.77 0.03
C ALA A 208 9.75 16.87 1.28
N ALA A 209 8.70 16.07 1.45
CA ALA A 209 8.59 15.13 2.56
C ALA A 209 9.69 14.06 2.51
N SER A 210 10.10 13.60 3.69
CA SER A 210 11.08 12.50 3.81
C SER A 210 10.59 11.19 3.17
N LYS A 211 9.27 11.00 3.08
CA LYS A 211 8.58 9.82 2.53
C LYS A 211 7.69 10.18 1.35
N PHE A 212 8.26 10.77 0.31
CA PHE A 212 7.53 11.08 -0.94
C PHE A 212 7.81 10.02 -2.02
N SER A 213 6.77 9.65 -2.78
CA SER A 213 6.84 8.71 -3.91
C SER A 213 6.64 9.45 -5.23
N PRO A 214 7.71 9.94 -5.89
CA PRO A 214 7.62 10.73 -7.12
C PRO A 214 7.40 9.92 -8.41
N LYS A 215 7.54 8.59 -8.38
CA LYS A 215 7.49 7.74 -9.59
C LYS A 215 6.22 6.93 -9.72
N GLY A 216 5.31 7.05 -8.75
CA GLY A 216 4.05 6.35 -8.73
C GLY A 216 2.88 7.26 -8.43
N ILE A 217 1.69 6.77 -8.78
CA ILE A 217 0.42 7.40 -8.45
C ILE A 217 -0.55 6.33 -7.94
N ILE A 218 -1.54 6.79 -7.18
CA ILE A 218 -2.78 6.05 -7.05
C ILE A 218 -3.66 6.53 -8.22
N PRO A 219 -4.06 5.67 -9.17
CA PRO A 219 -4.97 6.10 -10.24
C PRO A 219 -6.35 6.44 -9.66
N PRO A 220 -7.03 7.50 -10.14
CA PRO A 220 -8.29 7.97 -9.57
C PRO A 220 -9.36 6.90 -9.78
N ALA A 221 -9.98 6.44 -8.69
CA ALA A 221 -10.87 5.27 -8.68
C ALA A 221 -10.31 3.99 -9.38
N ILE A 222 -8.98 3.84 -9.48
CA ILE A 222 -8.32 2.73 -10.20
C ILE A 222 -8.72 2.69 -11.70
N THR A 223 -8.89 3.86 -12.32
CA THR A 223 -9.23 4.03 -13.74
C THR A 223 -7.97 4.27 -14.59
N GLY A 224 -8.13 4.23 -15.92
CA GLY A 224 -7.05 4.48 -16.89
C GLY A 224 -6.12 3.29 -17.13
N LEU A 225 -6.25 2.20 -16.35
CA LEU A 225 -5.39 1.01 -16.44
C LEU A 225 -5.56 0.22 -17.75
N HIS A 226 -6.63 0.48 -18.51
CA HIS A 226 -6.86 -0.05 -19.85
C HIS A 226 -6.90 1.05 -20.93
N ASN A 227 -6.50 2.28 -20.59
CA ASN A 227 -6.38 3.39 -21.52
C ASN A 227 -4.91 3.63 -21.88
N GLY A 228 -4.50 3.14 -23.06
CA GLY A 228 -3.09 3.26 -23.48
C GLY A 228 -2.59 4.71 -23.64
N ASP A 229 -3.48 5.66 -23.88
CA ASP A 229 -3.11 7.08 -23.93
C ASP A 229 -2.87 7.64 -22.52
N ALA A 230 -3.66 7.23 -21.53
CA ALA A 230 -3.47 7.59 -20.11
C ALA A 230 -2.15 7.02 -19.59
N LEU A 231 -1.93 5.71 -19.77
CA LEU A 231 -0.68 5.03 -19.40
C LEU A 231 0.55 5.67 -20.06
N ARG A 232 0.42 6.13 -21.31
CA ARG A 232 1.48 6.88 -21.98
C ARG A 232 1.69 8.25 -21.34
N ALA A 233 0.63 9.00 -21.03
CA ALA A 233 0.72 10.29 -20.36
C ALA A 233 1.36 10.18 -18.97
N TRP A 234 1.04 9.13 -18.21
CA TRP A 234 1.72 8.79 -16.96
C TRP A 234 3.22 8.60 -17.19
N LYS A 235 3.59 7.76 -18.17
CA LYS A 235 5.00 7.48 -18.49
C LYS A 235 5.78 8.73 -18.91
N ASP A 236 5.19 9.53 -19.79
CA ASP A 236 5.81 10.75 -20.31
C ASP A 236 6.00 11.81 -19.20
N ASN A 237 5.25 11.72 -18.09
CA ASN A 237 5.43 12.52 -16.86
C ASN A 237 6.27 11.83 -15.76
N GLY A 238 6.91 10.70 -16.06
CA GLY A 238 7.83 10.02 -15.15
C GLY A 238 7.21 8.99 -14.21
N ILE A 239 5.92 8.71 -14.36
CA ILE A 239 5.22 7.67 -13.59
C ILE A 239 5.51 6.30 -14.22
N VAL A 240 5.93 5.34 -13.41
CA VAL A 240 6.33 4.00 -13.86
C VAL A 240 5.68 2.88 -13.07
N ASN A 241 5.03 3.21 -11.96
CA ASN A 241 4.33 2.26 -11.11
C ASN A 241 3.05 2.87 -10.57
N VAL A 242 2.04 2.04 -10.33
CA VAL A 242 0.75 2.42 -9.76
C VAL A 242 0.25 1.30 -8.85
N VAL A 243 -0.86 1.54 -8.15
CA VAL A 243 -1.64 0.48 -7.49
C VAL A 243 -2.84 0.07 -8.35
N GLY A 244 -3.25 -1.19 -8.21
CA GLY A 244 -4.47 -1.73 -8.80
C GLY A 244 -5.58 -1.92 -7.76
N ASP A 245 -6.43 -2.91 -8.03
CA ASP A 245 -7.49 -3.36 -7.13
C ASP A 245 -7.61 -4.88 -7.20
N ASN A 246 -7.43 -5.56 -6.07
CA ASN A 246 -7.44 -7.01 -5.98
C ASN A 246 -8.84 -7.63 -6.17
N THR A 247 -9.92 -6.83 -6.19
CA THR A 247 -11.25 -7.32 -6.57
C THR A 247 -11.40 -7.52 -8.08
N ARG A 248 -10.43 -7.03 -8.88
CA ARG A 248 -10.43 -7.03 -10.34
C ARG A 248 -9.33 -7.97 -10.88
N PRO A 249 -9.66 -9.24 -11.22
CA PRO A 249 -8.67 -10.21 -11.70
C PRO A 249 -7.81 -9.75 -12.90
N PRO A 250 -8.30 -8.94 -13.85
CA PRO A 250 -7.46 -8.41 -14.94
C PRO A 250 -6.30 -7.52 -14.49
N LEU A 251 -6.35 -6.99 -13.26
CA LEU A 251 -5.31 -6.16 -12.67
C LEU A 251 -4.30 -6.95 -11.83
N LEU A 252 -4.44 -8.28 -11.76
CA LEU A 252 -3.59 -9.17 -10.98
C LEU A 252 -2.66 -9.99 -11.86
N ASN A 253 -1.50 -10.34 -11.30
CA ASN A 253 -0.60 -11.27 -11.96
C ASN A 253 -1.20 -12.69 -11.93
N THR A 254 -1.34 -13.31 -13.11
CA THR A 254 -1.96 -14.64 -13.24
C THR A 254 -0.98 -15.80 -13.06
N GLN A 255 0.32 -15.53 -12.92
CA GLN A 255 1.36 -16.55 -12.74
C GLN A 255 1.72 -16.72 -11.27
N ASN A 256 1.76 -15.62 -10.50
CA ASN A 256 2.14 -15.63 -9.09
C ASN A 256 1.52 -14.44 -8.36
N GLU A 257 0.77 -14.70 -7.29
CA GLU A 257 0.08 -13.67 -6.49
C GLU A 257 1.01 -12.72 -5.74
N HIS A 258 2.30 -13.07 -5.57
CA HIS A 258 3.31 -12.19 -4.97
C HIS A 258 4.05 -11.33 -6.00
N TRP A 259 3.65 -11.36 -7.27
CA TRP A 259 4.24 -10.54 -8.32
C TRP A 259 3.28 -9.40 -8.69
N PRO A 260 3.82 -8.25 -9.10
CA PRO A 260 2.99 -7.22 -9.70
C PRO A 260 2.53 -7.64 -11.09
N LEU A 261 1.50 -7.00 -11.62
CA LEU A 261 1.17 -7.08 -13.04
C LEU A 261 1.99 -6.03 -13.80
N ILE A 262 2.53 -6.39 -14.97
CA ILE A 262 3.17 -5.43 -15.88
C ILE A 262 2.22 -5.23 -17.06
N THR A 263 1.85 -3.97 -17.34
CA THR A 263 0.94 -3.66 -18.43
C THR A 263 1.50 -4.12 -19.77
N THR A 264 0.62 -4.47 -20.69
CA THR A 264 0.97 -4.87 -22.06
C THR A 264 0.15 -4.08 -23.08
N VAL A 265 0.66 -3.94 -24.31
CA VAL A 265 -0.10 -3.31 -25.39
C VAL A 265 -1.44 -4.03 -25.62
N ALA A 266 -1.45 -5.36 -25.57
CA ALA A 266 -2.64 -6.15 -25.83
C ALA A 266 -3.74 -5.94 -24.77
N ALA A 267 -3.39 -6.05 -23.49
CA ALA A 267 -4.39 -5.97 -22.41
C ALA A 267 -4.71 -4.53 -21.99
N ASN A 268 -3.75 -3.59 -22.11
CA ASN A 268 -3.85 -2.27 -21.51
C ASN A 268 -3.72 -1.11 -22.52
N GLY A 269 -3.36 -1.40 -23.78
CA GLY A 269 -3.08 -0.37 -24.78
C GLY A 269 -1.68 0.28 -24.65
N TYR A 270 -0.94 0.02 -23.58
CA TYR A 270 0.44 0.47 -23.37
C TYR A 270 1.21 -0.56 -22.51
N ALA A 271 2.52 -0.72 -22.75
CA ALA A 271 3.33 -1.69 -22.04
C ALA A 271 4.35 -1.06 -21.08
N GLY A 272 4.59 -1.71 -19.94
CA GLY A 272 5.71 -1.40 -19.05
C GLY A 272 5.41 -0.47 -17.89
N ILE A 273 4.14 -0.23 -17.56
CA ILE A 273 3.74 0.31 -16.25
C ILE A 273 3.53 -0.86 -15.31
N GLN A 274 4.09 -0.76 -14.10
CA GLN A 274 3.86 -1.75 -13.06
C GLN A 274 2.57 -1.45 -12.29
N ILE A 275 1.69 -2.43 -12.17
CA ILE A 275 0.50 -2.40 -11.31
C ILE A 275 0.81 -3.25 -10.08
N THR A 276 0.96 -2.59 -8.93
CA THR A 276 1.13 -3.22 -7.63
C THR A 276 -0.25 -3.58 -7.08
N PRO A 277 -0.49 -4.84 -6.65
CA PRO A 277 -1.80 -5.23 -6.14
C PRO A 277 -2.13 -4.51 -4.83
N ARG A 278 -3.41 -4.24 -4.57
CA ARG A 278 -3.93 -3.51 -3.40
C ARG A 278 -5.28 -4.09 -2.97
N TRP A 279 -5.43 -4.37 -1.68
CA TRP A 279 -6.67 -4.88 -1.10
C TRP A 279 -7.70 -3.77 -0.87
N ALA A 280 -8.94 -4.01 -1.29
CA ALA A 280 -10.10 -3.29 -0.80
C ALA A 280 -10.52 -3.82 0.59
N THR A 281 -11.18 -2.99 1.38
CA THR A 281 -11.75 -3.35 2.69
C THR A 281 -13.25 -3.05 2.71
N ASN A 282 -13.98 -3.56 3.70
CA ASN A 282 -15.38 -3.14 3.94
C ASN A 282 -15.48 -1.81 4.72
N ILE A 283 -14.40 -1.01 4.72
CA ILE A 283 -14.41 0.40 5.14
C ILE A 283 -14.51 1.23 3.85
N TYR A 284 -15.73 1.54 3.43
CA TYR A 284 -16.00 2.08 2.10
C TYR A 284 -15.57 3.54 1.93
N TYR A 285 -15.26 3.92 0.69
CA TYR A 285 -14.68 5.21 0.32
C TYR A 285 -15.54 6.42 0.68
N ASN A 286 -16.84 6.26 0.47
CA ASN A 286 -17.95 7.19 0.68
C ASN A 286 -18.57 7.07 2.09
N CYS A 287 -17.82 6.58 3.07
CA CYS A 287 -18.28 6.51 4.45
C CYS A 287 -17.31 7.17 5.42
N ASN A 288 -17.86 7.98 6.33
CA ASN A 288 -17.10 8.67 7.37
C ASN A 288 -17.37 8.16 8.80
N LEU A 289 -18.43 7.37 9.02
CA LEU A 289 -18.79 6.84 10.34
C LEU A 289 -19.20 5.35 10.27
N PRO A 290 -19.06 4.59 11.38
CA PRO A 290 -19.35 3.16 11.41
C PRO A 290 -20.74 2.76 10.88
N ASP A 291 -21.78 3.50 11.23
CA ASP A 291 -23.15 3.19 10.79
C ASP A 291 -23.30 3.27 9.27
N CYS A 292 -22.57 4.18 8.62
CA CYS A 292 -22.53 4.29 7.16
C CYS A 292 -21.95 3.02 6.54
N THR A 293 -20.75 2.62 6.97
CA THR A 293 -20.04 1.48 6.33
C THR A 293 -20.73 0.15 6.61
N VAL A 294 -21.36 0.00 7.79
CA VAL A 294 -22.19 -1.17 8.11
C VAL A 294 -23.43 -1.22 7.22
N LEU A 295 -24.11 -0.09 7.01
CA LEU A 295 -25.29 -0.04 6.15
C LEU A 295 -24.95 -0.38 4.70
N GLU A 296 -23.86 0.18 4.17
CA GLU A 296 -23.40 -0.12 2.82
C GLU A 296 -23.00 -1.60 2.69
N TRP A 297 -22.27 -2.14 3.66
CA TRP A 297 -21.90 -3.56 3.70
C TRP A 297 -23.11 -4.50 3.67
N ILE A 298 -24.19 -4.14 4.38
CA ILE A 298 -25.45 -4.90 4.37
C ILE A 298 -26.16 -4.79 3.02
N ASN A 299 -26.13 -3.61 2.39
CA ASN A 299 -26.90 -3.34 1.17
C ASN A 299 -26.21 -3.86 -0.11
N THR A 300 -24.89 -3.82 -0.17
CA THR A 300 -24.12 -4.12 -1.38
C THR A 300 -23.43 -5.48 -1.34
N SER A 301 -23.37 -6.09 -0.16
CA SER A 301 -22.72 -7.37 0.09
C SER A 301 -23.61 -8.31 0.89
N ALA A 302 -23.09 -9.47 1.30
CA ALA A 302 -23.80 -10.40 2.19
C ALA A 302 -23.68 -10.00 3.68
N GLY A 303 -23.56 -8.70 3.97
CA GLY A 303 -23.26 -8.18 5.30
C GLY A 303 -24.36 -8.46 6.33
N LYS A 304 -23.95 -8.81 7.56
CA LYS A 304 -24.86 -9.12 8.67
C LYS A 304 -24.25 -8.74 10.01
N GLY A 305 -24.98 -7.95 10.79
CA GLY A 305 -24.60 -7.58 12.14
C GLY A 305 -24.31 -6.09 12.27
N ASP A 306 -23.49 -5.75 13.25
CA ASP A 306 -23.12 -4.38 13.58
C ASP A 306 -21.65 -4.09 13.20
N TRP A 307 -21.15 -2.94 13.64
CA TRP A 307 -19.77 -2.52 13.47
C TRP A 307 -18.75 -3.57 13.96
N TYR A 308 -19.03 -4.25 15.07
CA TYR A 308 -18.12 -5.27 15.61
C TYR A 308 -18.17 -6.56 14.78
N ALA A 309 -19.32 -6.91 14.22
CA ALA A 309 -19.44 -8.02 13.27
C ALA A 309 -18.63 -7.74 11.99
N LEU A 310 -18.69 -6.51 11.47
CA LEU A 310 -17.88 -6.09 10.32
C LEU A 310 -16.38 -6.15 10.66
N LEU A 311 -15.95 -5.56 11.77
CA LEU A 311 -14.54 -5.63 12.22
C LEU A 311 -14.05 -7.07 12.44
N ALA A 312 -14.93 -7.98 12.88
CA ALA A 312 -14.58 -9.39 13.01
C ALA A 312 -14.33 -10.06 11.66
N VAL A 313 -15.08 -9.69 10.62
CA VAL A 313 -14.83 -10.14 9.23
C VAL A 313 -13.51 -9.58 8.72
N GLU A 314 -13.29 -8.27 8.89
CA GLU A 314 -12.04 -7.61 8.52
C GLU A 314 -10.82 -8.25 9.20
N LYS A 315 -10.90 -8.53 10.49
CA LYS A 315 -9.84 -9.24 11.22
C LYS A 315 -9.54 -10.60 10.59
N ASN A 316 -10.56 -11.42 10.37
CA ASN A 316 -10.38 -12.78 9.87
C ASN A 316 -9.80 -12.82 8.45
N THR A 317 -10.20 -11.89 7.58
CA THR A 317 -9.72 -11.79 6.20
C THR A 317 -8.29 -11.25 6.18
N ASN A 318 -8.06 -10.10 6.79
CA ASN A 318 -6.81 -9.37 6.61
C ASN A 318 -5.67 -10.02 7.39
N THR A 319 -5.91 -10.56 8.59
CA THR A 319 -4.88 -11.36 9.29
C THR A 319 -4.42 -12.55 8.44
N ARG A 320 -5.28 -13.14 7.60
CA ARG A 320 -4.86 -14.23 6.69
C ARG A 320 -3.97 -13.73 5.56
N HIS A 321 -4.28 -12.60 4.94
CA HIS A 321 -3.40 -12.00 3.92
C HIS A 321 -2.00 -11.74 4.50
N LEU A 322 -1.97 -11.18 5.71
CA LEU A 322 -0.73 -10.82 6.40
C LEU A 322 0.10 -12.03 6.83
N LEU A 323 -0.55 -13.06 7.38
CA LEU A 323 0.13 -14.33 7.67
C LEU A 323 0.49 -15.12 6.40
N GLY A 324 -0.17 -14.82 5.28
CA GLY A 324 0.18 -15.32 3.96
C GLY A 324 1.36 -14.59 3.31
N LEU A 325 1.98 -13.62 3.99
CA LEU A 325 3.09 -12.81 3.48
C LEU A 325 2.72 -12.02 2.20
N HIS A 326 1.45 -11.64 2.07
CA HIS A 326 1.03 -10.66 1.07
C HIS A 326 1.52 -9.27 1.48
N HIS A 327 2.21 -8.61 0.57
CA HIS A 327 2.76 -7.25 0.78
C HIS A 327 1.89 -6.16 0.14
N ASP A 328 0.75 -6.55 -0.40
CA ASP A 328 -0.25 -5.70 -1.02
C ASP A 328 -0.72 -4.63 -0.01
N PRO A 329 -0.73 -3.35 -0.37
CA PRO A 329 -1.33 -2.28 0.43
C PRO A 329 -2.84 -2.47 0.67
N TYR A 330 -3.40 -1.68 1.59
CA TYR A 330 -4.83 -1.60 1.84
C TYR A 330 -5.37 -0.21 1.44
N MET A 331 -6.51 -0.20 0.77
CA MET A 331 -7.22 0.99 0.29
C MET A 331 -8.16 1.56 1.35
N PHE A 332 -8.04 2.86 1.61
CA PHE A 332 -8.91 3.70 2.42
C PHE A 332 -9.02 5.08 1.74
N HIS A 333 -9.92 5.93 2.24
CA HIS A 333 -10.16 7.27 1.69
C HIS A 333 -10.25 8.30 2.82
N GLN A 334 -10.12 9.59 2.47
CA GLN A 334 -10.05 10.68 3.45
C GLN A 334 -11.18 10.65 4.48
N ALA A 335 -12.40 10.29 4.06
CA ALA A 335 -13.59 10.24 4.91
C ALA A 335 -13.43 9.23 6.06
N ASN A 336 -12.68 8.14 5.84
CA ASN A 336 -12.45 7.10 6.84
C ASN A 336 -11.60 7.58 8.02
N LEU A 337 -10.91 8.72 7.87
CA LEU A 337 -10.12 9.37 8.91
C LEU A 337 -10.95 10.28 9.82
N ASN A 338 -12.26 10.40 9.64
CA ASN A 338 -13.11 11.21 10.51
C ASN A 338 -13.01 10.73 11.97
N TYR A 339 -12.32 11.52 12.80
CA TYR A 339 -12.14 11.28 14.22
C TYR A 339 -13.05 12.21 15.02
N GLN A 340 -13.10 13.50 14.67
CA GLN A 340 -13.73 14.53 15.47
C GLN A 340 -15.20 14.21 15.79
N THR A 341 -15.93 13.67 14.81
CA THR A 341 -17.35 13.33 14.98
C THR A 341 -17.60 11.85 15.26
N ALA A 342 -16.54 11.02 15.27
CA ALA A 342 -16.67 9.61 15.61
C ALA A 342 -17.15 9.42 17.06
N SER A 343 -17.94 8.37 17.27
CA SER A 343 -18.33 7.91 18.60
C SER A 343 -17.24 7.03 19.21
N GLU A 344 -17.30 6.81 20.52
CA GLU A 344 -16.41 5.85 21.17
C GLU A 344 -16.67 4.43 20.66
N THR A 345 -15.60 3.71 20.35
CA THR A 345 -15.61 2.29 20.00
C THR A 345 -14.73 1.54 21.00
N THR A 346 -15.17 0.34 21.40
CA THR A 346 -14.38 -0.51 22.31
C THR A 346 -13.61 -1.54 21.51
N ILE A 347 -12.30 -1.36 21.37
CA ILE A 347 -11.42 -2.34 20.74
C ILE A 347 -10.58 -2.99 21.84
N ASN A 348 -10.76 -4.31 22.03
CA ASN A 348 -10.01 -5.14 22.98
C ASN A 348 -9.97 -4.57 24.40
N GLY A 349 -11.13 -4.17 24.91
CA GLY A 349 -11.29 -3.66 26.27
C GLY A 349 -10.88 -2.20 26.46
N VAL A 350 -10.42 -1.50 25.42
CA VAL A 350 -10.15 -0.06 25.45
C VAL A 350 -11.30 0.68 24.74
N SER A 351 -12.09 1.41 25.52
CA SER A 351 -13.13 2.31 25.00
C SER A 351 -12.54 3.70 24.81
N THR A 352 -12.45 4.14 23.56
CA THR A 352 -12.06 5.50 23.21
C THR A 352 -12.61 5.86 21.84
N LYS A 353 -12.46 7.11 21.45
CA LYS A 353 -12.82 7.59 20.12
C LYS A 353 -11.79 7.07 19.11
N TYR A 354 -12.28 6.47 18.03
CA TYR A 354 -11.48 6.00 16.90
C TYR A 354 -12.16 6.40 15.60
N SER A 355 -11.40 6.89 14.62
CA SER A 355 -11.87 6.88 13.23
C SER A 355 -12.02 5.44 12.74
N MET A 356 -12.70 5.24 11.60
CA MET A 356 -12.87 3.90 11.05
C MET A 356 -11.54 3.26 10.67
N LEU A 357 -10.61 4.02 10.09
CA LEU A 357 -9.25 3.54 9.81
C LEU A 357 -8.54 3.13 11.11
N GLN A 358 -8.61 3.94 12.16
CA GLN A 358 -7.94 3.61 13.43
C GLN A 358 -8.49 2.35 14.07
N ALA A 359 -9.82 2.20 14.08
CA ALA A 359 -10.48 1.02 14.64
C ALA A 359 -10.18 -0.25 13.84
N TRP A 360 -10.14 -0.16 12.51
CA TRP A 360 -9.69 -1.26 11.64
C TRP A 360 -8.24 -1.64 11.97
N VAL A 361 -7.33 -0.67 11.97
CA VAL A 361 -5.89 -0.92 12.21
C VAL A 361 -5.64 -1.51 13.60
N GLU A 362 -6.25 -0.95 14.65
CA GLU A 362 -6.15 -1.51 16.01
C GLU A 362 -6.67 -2.96 16.05
N THR A 363 -7.74 -3.28 15.35
CA THR A 363 -8.29 -4.64 15.29
C THR A 363 -7.32 -5.63 14.64
N ILE A 364 -6.75 -5.29 13.48
CA ILE A 364 -5.82 -6.16 12.76
C ILE A 364 -4.48 -6.28 13.50
N VAL A 365 -3.90 -5.16 13.92
CA VAL A 365 -2.58 -5.12 14.58
C VAL A 365 -2.61 -5.93 15.87
N GLN A 366 -3.67 -5.80 16.67
CA GLN A 366 -3.77 -6.54 17.92
C GLN A 366 -3.88 -8.05 17.71
N GLU A 367 -4.58 -8.49 16.66
CA GLU A 367 -4.61 -9.91 16.30
C GLU A 367 -3.23 -10.40 15.85
N MET A 368 -2.50 -9.58 15.10
CA MET A 368 -1.17 -9.93 14.62
C MET A 368 -0.16 -10.07 15.76
N ILE A 369 -0.10 -9.11 16.70
CA ILE A 369 0.80 -9.22 17.86
C ILE A 369 0.40 -10.33 18.84
N ARG A 370 -0.88 -10.74 18.83
CA ARG A 370 -1.35 -11.91 19.59
C ARG A 370 -0.85 -13.23 18.98
N LEU A 371 -0.72 -13.27 17.65
CA LEU A 371 -0.37 -14.47 16.90
C LEU A 371 1.14 -14.64 16.67
N VAL A 372 1.85 -13.54 16.41
CA VAL A 372 3.28 -13.53 16.05
C VAL A 372 4.01 -12.36 16.70
N ASN A 373 5.33 -12.52 16.86
CA ASN A 373 6.23 -11.46 17.32
C ASN A 373 6.96 -10.74 16.17
N TRP A 374 6.49 -10.91 14.93
CA TRP A 374 7.12 -10.33 13.75
C TRP A 374 6.94 -8.81 13.70
N PRO A 375 7.90 -8.06 13.16
CA PRO A 375 7.77 -6.64 12.96
C PRO A 375 6.74 -6.31 11.86
N ILE A 376 6.11 -5.14 12.00
CA ILE A 376 5.20 -4.54 11.02
C ILE A 376 5.88 -3.29 10.47
N ILE A 377 6.25 -3.29 9.19
CA ILE A 377 6.98 -2.18 8.57
C ILE A 377 6.16 -1.55 7.45
N SER A 378 5.88 -0.26 7.60
CA SER A 378 5.32 0.56 6.53
C SER A 378 6.34 0.87 5.44
N MET A 379 5.94 0.80 4.18
CA MET A 379 6.73 1.25 3.03
C MET A 379 5.97 2.33 2.26
N LYS A 380 6.66 3.32 1.71
CA LYS A 380 6.01 4.27 0.79
C LYS A 380 5.79 3.61 -0.59
N HIS A 381 4.85 4.12 -1.36
CA HIS A 381 4.37 3.61 -2.65
C HIS A 381 5.49 3.12 -3.59
N ASP A 382 6.49 3.96 -3.87
CA ASP A 382 7.58 3.60 -4.79
C ASP A 382 8.48 2.47 -4.22
N ASP A 383 8.60 2.39 -2.90
CA ASP A 383 9.45 1.38 -2.25
C ASP A 383 8.72 0.03 -2.23
N ILE A 384 7.40 0.02 -2.01
CA ILE A 384 6.61 -1.21 -2.11
C ILE A 384 6.57 -1.72 -3.55
N ALA A 385 6.39 -0.84 -4.54
CA ALA A 385 6.49 -1.20 -5.95
C ALA A 385 7.87 -1.79 -6.29
N THR A 386 8.95 -1.19 -5.78
CA THR A 386 10.31 -1.73 -5.94
C THR A 386 10.46 -3.11 -5.29
N ALA A 387 9.84 -3.33 -4.12
CA ALA A 387 9.87 -4.63 -3.45
C ALA A 387 9.16 -5.72 -4.28
N PHE A 388 8.04 -5.41 -4.92
CA PHE A 388 7.32 -6.29 -5.86
C PHE A 388 8.09 -6.51 -7.18
N ALA A 389 8.79 -5.51 -7.71
CA ALA A 389 9.63 -5.67 -8.89
C ALA A 389 10.82 -6.62 -8.59
N ASN A 390 11.52 -6.37 -7.47
CA ASN A 390 12.58 -7.25 -6.98
C ASN A 390 12.03 -8.65 -6.66
N ARG A 391 10.79 -8.71 -6.14
CA ARG A 391 9.84 -9.84 -6.17
C ARG A 391 10.02 -10.83 -7.32
N MET A 392 9.46 -10.38 -8.43
CA MET A 392 9.37 -11.05 -9.70
C MET A 392 10.75 -11.30 -10.31
N ALA A 393 11.67 -10.34 -10.22
CA ALA A 393 13.01 -10.48 -10.80
C ALA A 393 13.81 -11.61 -10.16
N ARG A 394 13.79 -11.75 -8.83
CA ARG A 394 14.58 -12.78 -8.14
C ARG A 394 14.01 -14.18 -8.32
N ASP A 395 12.68 -14.32 -8.39
CA ASP A 395 12.03 -15.60 -8.65
C ASP A 395 12.41 -16.13 -10.05
N GLY A 396 12.63 -15.23 -11.01
CA GLY A 396 13.13 -15.57 -12.35
C GLY A 396 14.58 -16.04 -12.40
N CYS A 397 15.36 -15.92 -11.32
CA CYS A 397 16.78 -16.33 -11.30
C CYS A 397 16.96 -17.84 -11.04
N GLY A 398 15.92 -18.56 -10.63
CA GLY A 398 16.00 -19.99 -10.30
C GLY A 398 16.96 -20.25 -9.13
N ALA A 399 16.84 -19.47 -8.06
CA ALA A 399 17.71 -19.57 -6.89
C ALA A 399 17.51 -20.91 -6.16
N SER A 400 18.61 -21.46 -5.63
CA SER A 400 18.62 -22.68 -4.84
C SER A 400 19.63 -22.58 -3.70
N LEU A 401 19.27 -23.11 -2.53
CA LEU A 401 20.12 -23.17 -1.35
C LEU A 401 20.41 -24.63 -1.01
N THR A 402 21.68 -24.97 -0.82
CA THR A 402 22.09 -26.30 -0.37
C THR A 402 22.75 -26.23 1.00
N PHE A 403 22.46 -27.18 1.88
CA PHE A 403 23.08 -27.29 3.19
C PHE A 403 24.41 -28.03 3.13
N ASN A 404 25.42 -27.48 3.80
CA ASN A 404 26.71 -28.12 3.99
C ASN A 404 26.64 -28.93 5.29
N VAL A 405 26.85 -30.25 5.22
CA VAL A 405 26.70 -31.15 6.37
C VAL A 405 28.05 -31.77 6.75
N ASP A 406 28.34 -31.80 8.05
CA ASP A 406 29.36 -32.69 8.61
C ASP A 406 28.71 -34.04 8.94
N PRO A 407 29.01 -35.12 8.19
CA PRO A 407 28.39 -36.42 8.37
C PRO A 407 28.87 -37.14 9.64
N THR A 408 30.03 -36.77 10.19
CA THR A 408 30.57 -37.38 11.42
C THR A 408 29.92 -36.76 12.63
N ALA A 409 29.84 -35.43 12.67
CA ALA A 409 29.19 -34.69 13.75
C ALA A 409 27.65 -34.70 13.66
N GLN A 410 27.07 -35.10 12.51
CA GLN A 410 25.64 -35.03 12.23
C GLN A 410 25.09 -33.60 12.40
N THR A 411 25.78 -32.63 11.79
CA THR A 411 25.40 -31.20 11.88
C THR A 411 25.43 -30.49 10.53
N ILE A 412 24.55 -29.52 10.33
CA ILE A 412 24.63 -28.52 9.27
C ILE A 412 25.64 -27.46 9.70
N THR A 413 26.66 -27.23 8.87
CA THR A 413 27.77 -26.31 9.14
C THR A 413 27.70 -25.02 8.31
N GLY A 414 26.88 -24.99 7.27
CA GLY A 414 26.80 -23.86 6.36
C GLY A 414 25.74 -24.03 5.29
N VAL A 415 25.62 -23.02 4.43
CA VAL A 415 24.73 -23.01 3.27
C VAL A 415 25.45 -22.48 2.05
N THR A 416 25.08 -22.96 0.86
CA THR A 416 25.59 -22.46 -0.42
C THR A 416 24.42 -22.03 -1.30
N LEU A 417 24.41 -20.76 -1.69
CA LEU A 417 23.45 -20.17 -2.61
C LEU A 417 23.96 -20.29 -4.05
N THR A 418 23.07 -20.71 -4.95
CA THR A 418 23.28 -20.78 -6.39
C THR A 418 22.08 -20.20 -7.14
N THR A 419 22.29 -19.83 -8.40
CA THR A 419 21.23 -19.47 -9.36
C THR A 419 21.54 -20.05 -10.72
N THR A 420 20.64 -19.90 -11.69
CA THR A 420 20.95 -20.20 -13.09
C THR A 420 22.14 -19.33 -13.56
N GLY A 421 23.26 -19.98 -13.88
CA GLY A 421 24.50 -19.30 -14.25
C GLY A 421 25.17 -18.50 -13.13
N ASN A 422 24.73 -18.65 -11.87
CA ASN A 422 25.19 -17.88 -10.70
C ASN A 422 25.12 -16.36 -10.88
N THR A 423 24.14 -15.88 -11.65
CA THR A 423 23.85 -14.46 -11.83
C THR A 423 22.41 -14.16 -11.46
N CYS A 424 22.14 -12.92 -11.05
CA CYS A 424 20.79 -12.39 -10.85
C CYS A 424 20.85 -10.86 -10.95
N PRO A 425 19.89 -10.18 -11.62
CA PRO A 425 19.89 -8.71 -11.75
C PRO A 425 19.53 -7.97 -10.45
N THR A 426 19.15 -8.71 -9.40
CA THR A 426 18.83 -8.21 -8.06
C THR A 426 19.49 -9.09 -7.00
N THR A 427 19.40 -8.68 -5.74
CA THR A 427 19.93 -9.47 -4.61
C THR A 427 18.95 -10.57 -4.19
N LEU A 428 19.49 -11.67 -3.67
CA LEU A 428 18.74 -12.80 -3.16
C LEU A 428 18.81 -12.84 -1.62
N PRO A 429 17.67 -12.96 -0.91
CA PRO A 429 17.71 -13.13 0.52
C PRO A 429 18.13 -14.56 0.89
N VAL A 430 19.07 -14.68 1.82
CA VAL A 430 19.42 -15.91 2.51
C VAL A 430 19.15 -15.71 3.99
N THR A 431 18.17 -16.43 4.53
CA THR A 431 17.86 -16.40 5.96
C THR A 431 18.60 -17.51 6.69
N VAL A 432 19.15 -17.18 7.85
CA VAL A 432 19.83 -18.15 8.73
C VAL A 432 19.29 -18.08 10.16
N PRO A 433 19.17 -19.21 10.89
CA PRO A 433 18.60 -19.26 12.25
C PRO A 433 19.53 -18.69 13.33
N GLY A 434 20.74 -18.28 12.97
CA GLY A 434 21.76 -17.78 13.88
C GLY A 434 22.68 -16.80 13.17
N THR A 435 23.96 -16.79 13.53
CA THR A 435 24.97 -15.96 12.85
C THR A 435 25.85 -16.78 11.92
N VAL A 436 26.46 -16.09 10.96
CA VAL A 436 27.50 -16.64 10.09
C VAL A 436 28.87 -16.12 10.52
N THR A 437 29.93 -16.86 10.21
CA THR A 437 31.31 -16.44 10.55
C THR A 437 31.73 -15.19 9.81
N SER A 438 31.13 -14.92 8.65
CA SER A 438 31.30 -13.69 7.87
C SER A 438 30.08 -13.47 6.96
N THR A 439 29.56 -12.25 6.94
CA THR A 439 28.53 -11.80 5.99
C THR A 439 29.11 -11.44 4.62
N GLN A 440 30.44 -11.51 4.48
CA GLN A 440 31.18 -11.15 3.26
C GLN A 440 30.99 -9.69 2.82
N GLY A 441 30.58 -8.82 3.74
CA GLY A 441 30.31 -7.40 3.45
C GLY A 441 28.99 -7.16 2.72
N PHE A 442 28.13 -8.18 2.57
CA PHE A 442 26.81 -8.02 1.99
C PHE A 442 25.86 -7.27 2.94
N VAL A 443 24.82 -6.68 2.36
CA VAL A 443 23.76 -6.01 3.11
C VAL A 443 23.01 -7.06 3.94
N THR A 444 22.74 -6.74 5.19
CA THR A 444 22.02 -7.61 6.12
C THR A 444 20.79 -6.92 6.68
N GLU A 445 19.80 -7.71 7.04
CA GLU A 445 18.58 -7.27 7.69
C GLU A 445 18.27 -8.21 8.86
N GLN A 446 18.04 -7.62 10.04
CA GLN A 446 17.61 -8.34 11.23
C GLN A 446 16.77 -7.39 12.09
N VAL A 447 15.45 -7.39 11.85
CA VAL A 447 14.53 -6.45 12.48
C VAL A 447 13.84 -7.12 13.67
N GLY A 448 13.92 -6.49 14.84
CA GLY A 448 13.26 -7.04 16.04
C GLY A 448 13.79 -8.41 16.42
N SER A 449 12.89 -9.40 16.44
CA SER A 449 13.21 -10.80 16.70
C SER A 449 13.37 -11.66 15.45
N ASP A 450 13.38 -11.05 14.26
CA ASP A 450 13.54 -11.80 13.01
C ASP A 450 14.92 -12.46 12.92
N PRO A 451 15.03 -13.60 12.21
CA PRO A 451 16.32 -14.19 11.88
C PRO A 451 17.14 -13.27 10.98
N LEU A 452 18.46 -13.48 10.99
CA LEU A 452 19.36 -12.75 10.11
C LEU A 452 19.07 -13.10 8.65
N THR A 453 18.79 -12.08 7.85
CA THR A 453 18.68 -12.17 6.40
C THR A 453 19.88 -11.48 5.75
N ILE A 454 20.55 -12.17 4.83
CA ILE A 454 21.70 -11.67 4.08
C ILE A 454 21.27 -11.49 2.62
N TRP A 455 21.42 -10.28 2.09
CA TRP A 455 21.04 -9.92 0.72
C TRP A 455 22.22 -10.10 -0.23
N VAL A 456 22.24 -11.23 -0.93
CA VAL A 456 23.39 -11.73 -1.69
C VAL A 456 23.31 -11.29 -3.16
N PRO A 457 24.27 -10.51 -3.67
CA PRO A 457 24.41 -10.28 -5.10
C PRO A 457 25.06 -11.51 -5.77
N MET A 458 24.52 -11.93 -6.91
CA MET A 458 25.04 -13.08 -7.69
C MET A 458 25.74 -12.58 -8.96
N SER A 459 27.04 -12.86 -9.10
CA SER A 459 27.92 -12.28 -10.13
C SER A 459 28.83 -13.30 -10.86
N GLY A 460 28.39 -14.55 -10.96
CA GLY A 460 29.03 -15.61 -11.76
C GLY A 460 29.57 -16.79 -10.95
N SER A 461 29.54 -16.71 -9.61
CA SER A 461 30.01 -17.76 -8.71
C SER A 461 29.00 -18.06 -7.61
N PRO A 462 28.91 -19.31 -7.12
CA PRO A 462 28.15 -19.64 -5.92
C PRO A 462 28.66 -18.87 -4.70
N VAL A 463 27.78 -18.61 -3.73
CA VAL A 463 28.12 -17.93 -2.48
C VAL A 463 27.85 -18.86 -1.31
N THR A 464 28.86 -19.12 -0.48
CA THR A 464 28.75 -20.02 0.67
C THR A 464 28.90 -19.24 1.98
N PHE A 465 28.04 -19.51 2.95
CA PHE A 465 28.17 -19.02 4.32
C PHE A 465 28.39 -20.17 5.29
N THR A 466 29.36 -20.02 6.18
CA THR A 466 29.58 -20.94 7.30
C THR A 466 28.84 -20.42 8.52
N LEU A 467 28.04 -21.28 9.16
CA LEU A 467 27.35 -20.95 10.40
C LEU A 467 28.36 -20.84 11.53
N SER A 468 28.24 -19.80 12.36
CA SER A 468 29.08 -19.62 13.55
C SER A 468 28.86 -20.75 14.57
N LYS A 469 27.66 -21.33 14.57
CA LYS A 469 27.29 -22.49 15.37
C LYS A 469 26.60 -23.52 14.46
N PRO A 470 27.17 -24.73 14.29
CA PRO A 470 26.51 -25.80 13.55
C PRO A 470 25.16 -26.19 14.16
N ILE A 471 24.22 -26.59 13.31
CA ILE A 471 22.86 -27.00 13.71
C ILE A 471 22.78 -28.53 13.68
N PRO A 472 22.40 -29.20 14.78
CA PRO A 472 22.18 -30.65 14.78
C PRO A 472 21.08 -31.07 13.81
N LEU A 473 21.28 -32.23 13.16
CA LEU A 473 20.28 -32.86 12.27
C LEU A 473 19.13 -33.53 13.01
#